data_AF-A0A8B7NGC2-F1
#
_entry.id   AF-A0A8B7NGC2-F1
#
_cell.length_a   1.000
_cell.length_b   1.000
_cell.length_c   1.000
_cell.angle_alpha   90.00
_cell.angle_beta   90.00
_cell.angle_gamma   90.00
#
_symmetry.space_group_name_H-M   'P 1'
#
loop_
_entity.id
_entity.type
_entity.pdbx_description
1 polymer ?
#
loop_
_entity_poly.entity_id
_entity_poly.type
_entity_poly.pdbx_seq_one_letter_code
_entity_poly.pdbx_strand_id
1 'polypeptide(L)'
;MAHKVAGQKSGNAAASSTAAASSLSLATVLHNFQVDYQKNTPKRLKMVDAYLLYILLTGVIQFAYCCLVGTFPFNSFLSGFISTVGCFVLGVCIRLQANPQNKQQFDSISPERGFADFIFAHIVLHLVIVNFIG
;
A
#
# COMPACT_ATOMS: atom_id res chain seq x y z
N MET A 1 58.68 38.26 24.88
CA MET A 1 58.79 37.59 23.57
C MET A 1 58.68 36.10 23.84
N ALA A 2 57.48 35.51 23.71
CA ALA A 2 57.10 34.62 22.59
C ALA A 2 58.16 33.51 22.38
N HIS A 3 57.88 32.21 22.45
CA HIS A 3 56.69 31.52 21.97
C HIS A 3 56.67 30.06 22.48
N LYS A 4 55.46 29.60 22.78
CA LYS A 4 54.98 28.23 23.05
C LYS A 4 55.21 27.31 21.85
N VAL A 5 55.57 26.03 22.06
CA VAL A 5 54.98 24.85 21.36
C VAL A 5 55.14 23.58 22.21
N ALA A 6 54.00 22.96 22.52
CA ALA A 6 53.85 21.62 23.06
C ALA A 6 53.76 20.58 21.93
N GLY A 7 54.08 19.31 22.19
CA GLY A 7 53.86 18.25 21.19
C GLY A 7 54.19 16.85 21.70
N GLN A 8 53.21 16.22 22.32
CA GLN A 8 53.23 14.93 22.97
C GLN A 8 53.16 13.74 21.99
N LYS A 9 54.00 12.74 22.27
CA LYS A 9 53.93 11.29 21.95
C LYS A 9 52.63 10.80 21.33
N SER A 10 52.70 10.09 20.20
CA SER A 10 51.66 9.16 19.76
C SER A 10 52.29 7.84 19.30
N GLY A 11 51.97 6.78 20.03
CA GLY A 11 52.13 5.41 19.58
C GLY A 11 50.76 4.80 19.29
N ASN A 12 50.83 3.66 18.60
CA ASN A 12 49.85 2.59 18.51
C ASN A 12 48.79 2.62 17.38
N ALA A 13 49.04 1.75 16.40
CA ALA A 13 48.18 0.69 15.87
C ALA A 13 46.70 0.92 15.52
N ALA A 14 46.37 0.36 14.35
CA ALA A 14 45.10 -0.23 13.92
C ALA A 14 43.94 0.73 13.54
N ALA A 15 43.67 0.81 12.23
CA ALA A 15 42.30 0.87 11.72
C ALA A 15 42.25 0.26 10.31
N SER A 16 41.90 -1.01 10.27
CA SER A 16 41.45 -1.78 9.10
C SER A 16 40.34 -1.03 8.37
N SER A 17 40.69 -0.37 7.28
CA SER A 17 39.73 0.25 6.36
C SER A 17 39.35 -0.77 5.28
N THR A 18 38.59 -1.80 5.68
CA THR A 18 37.88 -2.64 4.72
C THR A 18 36.52 -2.01 4.49
N ALA A 19 36.39 -1.32 3.36
CA ALA A 19 35.14 -0.83 2.83
C ALA A 19 34.18 -2.00 2.58
N ALA A 20 33.32 -2.30 3.54
CA ALA A 20 32.20 -3.21 3.37
C ALA A 20 31.07 -2.43 2.68
N ALA A 21 31.09 -2.43 1.34
CA ALA A 21 29.99 -1.95 0.53
C ALA A 21 28.73 -2.76 0.87
N SER A 22 27.67 -2.02 1.20
CA SER A 22 26.40 -2.44 1.73
C SER A 22 25.66 -3.47 0.85
N SER A 23 25.82 -4.76 1.14
CA SER A 23 24.81 -5.76 0.78
C SER A 23 23.69 -5.68 1.82
N LEU A 24 22.86 -4.64 1.75
CA LEU A 24 21.64 -4.60 2.55
C LEU A 24 20.77 -5.76 2.04
N SER A 25 20.72 -6.85 2.81
CA SER A 25 19.95 -8.03 2.44
C SER A 25 18.51 -7.61 2.16
N LEU A 26 17.94 -8.06 1.03
CA LEU A 26 16.53 -7.83 0.69
C LEU A 26 15.61 -8.25 1.86
N ALA A 27 16.00 -9.28 2.62
CA ALA A 27 15.28 -9.70 3.82
C ALA A 27 15.31 -8.63 4.93
N THR A 28 16.44 -7.94 5.11
CA THR A 28 16.56 -6.81 6.04
C THR A 28 15.71 -5.62 5.59
N VAL A 29 15.69 -5.32 4.29
CA VAL A 29 14.81 -4.28 3.72
C VAL A 29 13.34 -4.60 4.01
N LEU A 30 12.89 -5.80 3.66
CA LEU A 30 11.51 -6.24 3.86
C LEU A 30 11.11 -6.27 5.34
N HIS A 31 12.01 -6.72 6.21
CA HIS A 31 11.79 -6.72 7.65
C HIS A 31 11.62 -5.29 8.19
N ASN A 32 12.48 -4.35 7.77
CA ASN A 32 12.37 -2.96 8.17
C ASN A 32 11.06 -2.32 7.68
N PHE A 33 10.68 -2.54 6.41
CA PHE A 33 9.40 -2.08 5.88
C PHE A 33 8.20 -2.65 6.64
N GLN A 34 8.23 -3.93 7.00
CA GLN A 34 7.15 -4.57 7.75
C GLN A 34 7.03 -3.96 9.16
N VAL A 35 8.14 -3.76 9.86
CA VAL A 35 8.16 -3.15 11.19
C VAL A 35 7.66 -1.70 11.14
N ASP A 36 8.13 -0.92 10.15
CA ASP A 36 7.72 0.47 10.00
C ASP A 36 6.26 0.61 9.59
N TYR A 37 5.77 -0.23 8.68
CA TYR A 37 4.35 -0.27 8.31
C TYR A 37 3.47 -0.60 9.51
N GLN A 38 3.88 -1.56 10.35
CA GLN A 38 3.11 -1.92 11.53
C GLN A 38 3.04 -0.80 12.57
N LYS A 39 4.11 -0.02 12.73
CA LYS A 39 4.18 1.09 13.70
C LYS A 39 3.45 2.34 13.21
N ASN A 40 3.61 2.70 11.93
CA ASN A 40 3.12 3.98 11.40
C ASN A 40 1.68 3.91 10.88
N THR A 41 1.14 2.72 10.58
CA THR A 41 -0.21 2.59 10.00
C THR A 41 -1.28 2.31 11.06
N PRO A 42 -2.34 3.13 11.17
CA PRO A 42 -3.42 2.90 12.13
C PRO A 42 -4.24 1.64 11.78
N LYS A 43 -4.85 1.01 12.80
CA LYS A 43 -5.60 -0.26 12.65
C LYS A 43 -6.73 -0.20 11.62
N ARG A 44 -7.43 0.93 11.52
CA ARG A 44 -8.50 1.15 10.53
C ARG A 44 -7.97 1.10 9.09
N LEU A 45 -6.81 1.71 8.84
CA LEU A 45 -6.14 1.66 7.54
C LEU A 45 -5.67 0.24 7.20
N LYS A 46 -5.18 -0.54 8.18
CA LYS A 46 -4.79 -1.94 7.96
C LYS A 46 -5.97 -2.81 7.51
N MET A 47 -7.17 -2.56 8.02
CA MET A 47 -8.39 -3.25 7.56
C MET A 47 -8.71 -2.93 6.10
N VAL A 48 -8.58 -1.66 5.69
CA VAL A 48 -8.76 -1.27 4.29
C VAL A 48 -7.69 -1.89 3.39
N ASP A 49 -6.45 -2.00 3.85
CA ASP A 49 -5.37 -2.67 3.11
C ASP A 49 -5.63 -4.17 2.93
N ALA A 50 -6.12 -4.85 3.97
CA ALA A 50 -6.52 -6.26 3.88
C ALA A 50 -7.68 -6.46 2.89
N TYR A 51 -8.66 -5.54 2.89
CA TYR A 51 -9.76 -5.52 1.93
C TYR A 51 -9.27 -5.32 0.49
N LEU A 52 -8.37 -4.35 0.26
CA LEU A 52 -7.76 -4.09 -1.06
C LEU A 52 -6.98 -5.30 -1.57
N LEU A 53 -6.22 -5.97 -0.69
CA LEU A 53 -5.51 -7.19 -1.03
C LEU A 53 -6.47 -8.32 -1.42
N TYR A 54 -7.54 -8.51 -0.65
CA TYR A 54 -8.57 -9.51 -0.96
C TYR A 54 -9.19 -9.29 -2.35
N ILE A 55 -9.55 -8.06 -2.69
CA ILE A 55 -10.12 -7.74 -4.00
C ILE A 55 -9.12 -7.95 -5.13
N LEU A 56 -7.87 -7.50 -4.92
CA LEU A 56 -6.80 -7.70 -5.90
C LEU A 56 -6.61 -9.19 -6.21
N LEU A 57 -6.51 -10.02 -5.17
CA LEU A 57 -6.37 -11.46 -5.32
C LEU A 57 -7.59 -12.07 -6.04
N THR A 58 -8.79 -11.62 -5.70
CA THR A 58 -10.02 -12.06 -6.38
C THR A 58 -9.99 -11.74 -7.88
N GLY A 59 -9.58 -10.52 -8.26
CA GLY A 59 -9.45 -10.11 -9.66
C GLY A 59 -8.39 -10.93 -10.41
N VAL A 60 -7.25 -11.21 -9.77
CA VAL A 60 -6.20 -12.08 -10.34
C VAL A 60 -6.72 -13.51 -10.56
N ILE A 61 -7.41 -14.08 -9.58
CA ILE A 61 -8.00 -15.42 -9.69
C ILE A 61 -9.04 -15.46 -10.82
N GLN A 62 -9.90 -14.44 -10.92
CA GLN A 62 -10.93 -14.35 -11.95
C GLN A 62 -10.34 -14.22 -13.35
N PHE A 63 -9.28 -13.42 -13.49
CA PHE A 63 -8.51 -13.30 -14.73
C PHE A 63 -7.82 -14.63 -15.10
N ALA A 64 -7.16 -15.29 -14.15
CA ALA A 64 -6.52 -16.58 -14.38
C ALA A 64 -7.53 -17.66 -14.79
N TYR A 65 -8.70 -17.71 -14.14
CA TYR A 65 -9.79 -18.62 -14.52
C TYR A 65 -10.23 -18.40 -15.97
N CYS A 66 -10.40 -17.13 -16.38
CA CYS A 66 -10.76 -16.77 -17.74
C CYS A 66 -9.69 -17.20 -18.77
N CYS A 67 -8.41 -17.04 -18.44
CA CYS A 67 -7.31 -17.51 -19.30
C CYS A 67 -7.28 -19.04 -19.46
N LEU A 68 -7.68 -19.79 -18.43
CA LEU A 68 -7.61 -21.26 -18.42
C LEU A 68 -8.86 -21.93 -19.02
N VAL A 69 -10.05 -21.43 -18.69
CA VAL A 69 -11.35 -22.06 -19.05
C VAL A 69 -12.00 -21.38 -20.25
N GLY A 70 -11.60 -20.13 -20.56
CA GLY A 70 -12.16 -19.33 -21.64
C GLY A 70 -13.17 -18.29 -21.18
N THR A 71 -13.68 -17.52 -22.13
CA THR A 71 -14.45 -16.29 -21.90
C THR A 71 -15.96 -16.46 -22.02
N PHE A 72 -16.50 -17.68 -22.02
CA PHE A 72 -17.95 -17.90 -22.13
C PHE A 72 -18.57 -18.13 -20.75
N PRO A 73 -19.59 -17.34 -20.32
CA PRO A 73 -20.16 -16.13 -20.94
C PRO A 73 -19.34 -14.85 -20.70
N PHE A 74 -19.14 -14.04 -21.75
CA PHE A 74 -18.21 -12.89 -21.72
C PHE A 74 -18.71 -11.75 -20.83
N ASN A 75 -20.01 -11.46 -20.88
CA ASN A 75 -20.63 -10.43 -20.04
C ASN A 75 -20.43 -10.72 -18.56
N SER A 76 -20.59 -11.98 -18.14
CA SER A 76 -20.45 -12.34 -16.72
C SER A 76 -18.99 -12.32 -16.24
N PHE A 77 -18.03 -12.69 -17.09
CA PHE A 77 -16.61 -12.49 -16.78
C PHE A 77 -16.28 -11.00 -16.67
N LEU A 78 -16.70 -10.22 -17.66
CA LEU A 78 -16.42 -8.79 -17.72
C LEU A 78 -17.07 -8.04 -16.55
N SER A 79 -18.32 -8.37 -16.19
CA SER A 79 -19.02 -7.77 -15.06
C SER A 79 -18.33 -8.09 -13.72
N GLY A 80 -17.89 -9.34 -13.53
CA GLY A 80 -17.12 -9.76 -12.37
C GLY A 80 -15.76 -9.07 -12.28
N PHE A 81 -15.03 -9.01 -13.39
CA PHE A 81 -13.73 -8.34 -13.45
C PHE A 81 -13.86 -6.83 -13.18
N ILE A 82 -14.81 -6.14 -13.82
CA ILE A 82 -15.11 -4.72 -13.58
C ILE A 82 -15.54 -4.50 -12.12
N SER A 83 -16.27 -5.44 -11.51
CA SER A 83 -16.59 -5.39 -10.08
C SER A 83 -15.35 -5.30 -9.21
N THR A 84 -14.39 -6.19 -9.44
CA THR A 84 -13.15 -6.21 -8.66
C THR A 84 -12.34 -4.93 -8.85
N VAL A 85 -12.20 -4.45 -10.10
CA VAL A 85 -11.49 -3.19 -10.38
C VAL A 85 -12.20 -2.00 -9.75
N GLY A 86 -13.52 -1.89 -9.89
CA GLY A 86 -14.32 -0.81 -9.30
C GLY A 86 -14.24 -0.78 -7.78
N CYS A 87 -14.39 -1.94 -7.13
CA CYS A 87 -14.26 -2.04 -5.68
C CYS A 87 -12.84 -1.69 -5.21
N PHE A 88 -11.81 -2.05 -5.97
CA PHE A 88 -10.42 -1.69 -5.67
C PHE A 88 -10.22 -0.17 -5.73
N VAL A 89 -10.68 0.49 -6.80
CA VAL A 89 -10.57 1.95 -6.93
C VAL A 89 -11.31 2.65 -5.78
N LEU A 90 -12.53 2.24 -5.47
CA LEU A 90 -13.30 2.79 -4.33
C LEU A 90 -12.57 2.58 -3.00
N GLY A 91 -11.97 1.41 -2.79
CA GLY A 91 -11.15 1.10 -1.61
C GLY A 91 -9.91 1.98 -1.48
N VAL A 92 -9.24 2.29 -2.60
CA VAL A 92 -8.09 3.20 -2.61
C VAL A 92 -8.55 4.63 -2.31
N CYS A 93 -9.69 5.06 -2.85
CA CYS A 93 -10.25 6.39 -2.58
C CYS A 93 -10.53 6.60 -1.09
N ILE A 94 -11.17 5.63 -0.41
CA ILE A 94 -11.42 5.76 1.03
C ILE A 94 -10.13 5.65 1.84
N ARG A 95 -9.15 4.84 1.38
CA ARG A 95 -7.84 4.81 2.02
C ARG A 95 -7.14 6.16 1.97
N LEU A 96 -7.19 6.84 0.82
CA LEU A 96 -6.55 8.13 0.62
C LEU A 96 -7.17 9.20 1.52
N GLN A 97 -8.50 9.20 1.65
CA GLN A 97 -9.26 10.13 2.51
C GLN A 97 -9.09 9.81 4.00
N ALA A 98 -8.95 8.53 4.37
CA ALA A 98 -8.79 8.11 5.75
C ALA A 98 -7.34 8.27 6.27
N ASN A 99 -6.37 8.52 5.39
CA ASN A 99 -4.97 8.70 5.81
C ASN A 99 -4.82 10.03 6.58
N PRO A 100 -4.43 10.01 7.87
CA PRO A 100 -4.25 11.23 8.65
C PRO A 100 -3.24 12.22 8.05
N GLN A 101 -2.26 11.75 7.28
CA GLN A 101 -1.28 12.60 6.61
C GLN A 101 -1.90 13.48 5.50
N ASN A 102 -3.03 13.04 4.94
CA ASN A 102 -3.70 13.74 3.83
C ASN A 102 -4.84 14.64 4.31
N LYS A 103 -5.06 14.76 5.64
CA LYS A 103 -6.18 15.52 6.21
C LYS A 103 -6.26 16.95 5.70
N GLN A 104 -5.13 17.63 5.54
CA GLN A 104 -5.08 19.01 5.04
C GLN A 104 -5.65 19.17 3.62
N GLN A 105 -5.63 18.12 2.80
CA GLN A 105 -6.24 18.12 1.46
C GLN A 105 -7.73 17.79 1.48
N PHE A 106 -8.22 17.20 2.57
CA PHE A 106 -9.61 16.72 2.74
C PHE A 106 -10.31 17.37 3.95
N ASP A 107 -9.86 18.53 4.42
CA ASP A 107 -10.34 19.17 5.65
C ASP A 107 -11.86 19.49 5.62
N SER A 108 -12.45 19.60 4.42
CA SER A 108 -13.89 19.79 4.22
C SER A 108 -14.71 18.49 4.21
N ILE A 109 -14.05 17.33 4.19
CA ILE A 109 -14.68 16.00 4.14
C ILE A 109 -14.52 15.31 5.48
N SER A 110 -15.64 15.15 6.18
CA SER A 110 -15.65 14.37 7.42
C SER A 110 -15.44 12.88 7.12
N PRO A 111 -14.79 12.11 8.02
CA PRO A 111 -14.62 10.67 7.83
C PRO A 111 -15.94 9.91 7.63
N GLU A 112 -17.02 10.38 8.25
CA GLU A 112 -18.36 9.80 8.12
C GLU A 112 -18.93 10.04 6.72
N ARG A 113 -18.72 11.23 6.16
CA ARG A 113 -19.13 11.55 4.79
C ARG A 113 -18.36 10.73 3.76
N GLY A 114 -17.04 10.65 3.88
CA GLY A 114 -16.22 9.83 2.98
C GLY A 114 -16.63 8.34 3.01
N PHE A 115 -17.02 7.84 4.18
CA PHE A 115 -17.57 6.48 4.31
C PHE A 115 -18.96 6.33 3.70
N ALA A 116 -19.84 7.32 3.86
CA ALA A 116 -21.17 7.31 3.24
C ALA A 116 -21.07 7.33 1.70
N ASP A 117 -20.21 8.18 1.15
CA ASP A 117 -19.96 8.27 -0.30
C ASP A 117 -19.38 6.94 -0.84
N PHE A 118 -18.51 6.28 -0.07
CA PHE A 118 -17.99 4.95 -0.39
C PHE A 118 -19.11 3.89 -0.47
N ILE A 119 -19.98 3.81 0.55
CA ILE A 119 -21.10 2.84 0.54
C ILE A 119 -22.04 3.13 -0.63
N PHE A 120 -22.39 4.40 -0.84
CA PHE A 120 -23.28 4.80 -1.92
C PHE A 120 -22.71 4.40 -3.29
N ALA A 121 -21.44 4.70 -3.54
CA ALA A 121 -20.75 4.30 -4.76
C ALA A 121 -20.70 2.76 -4.92
N HIS A 122 -20.49 2.02 -3.82
CA HIS A 122 -20.50 0.55 -3.82
C HIS A 122 -21.85 -0.03 -4.22
N ILE A 123 -22.95 0.54 -3.72
CA ILE A 123 -24.31 0.11 -4.04
C ILE A 123 -24.60 0.36 -5.53
N VAL A 124 -24.29 1.55 -6.03
CA VAL A 124 -24.49 1.90 -7.45
C VAL A 124 -23.67 0.99 -8.35
N LEU A 125 -22.39 0.76 -8.01
CA LEU A 125 -21.51 -0.15 -8.74
C LEU A 125 -22.11 -1.56 -8.83
N HIS A 126 -22.54 -2.12 -7.69
CA HIS A 126 -23.12 -3.47 -7.67
C HIS A 126 -24.44 -3.56 -8.46
N LEU A 127 -25.27 -2.51 -8.42
CA LEU A 127 -26.51 -2.47 -9.20
C LEU A 127 -26.20 -2.54 -10.71
N VAL A 128 -25.24 -1.75 -11.19
CA VAL A 128 -24.82 -1.77 -12.61
C VAL A 128 -24.26 -3.14 -12.99
N ILE A 129 -23.44 -3.76 -12.14
CA ILE A 129 -22.83 -5.07 -12.42
C ILE A 129 -23.88 -6.18 -12.49
N VAL A 130 -24.83 -6.21 -11.56
CA VAL A 130 -25.92 -7.21 -11.55
C VAL A 130 -26.82 -7.03 -12.77
N ASN A 131 -27.02 -5.80 -13.25
CA ASN A 131 -27.73 -5.56 -14.50
C ASN A 131 -26.93 -6.04 -15.74
N PHE A 132 -25.61 -5.91 -15.71
CA PHE A 132 -24.71 -6.23 -16.82
C PHE A 132 -24.25 -7.70 -16.86
N ILE A 133 -24.44 -8.48 -15.80
CA ILE A 133 -23.98 -9.89 -15.74
C ILE A 133 -24.75 -10.83 -16.70
N GLY A 134 -25.95 -10.41 -17.13
CA GLY A 134 -26.88 -11.12 -18.02
C GLY A 134 -26.53 -11.06 -19.50
#